data_AF-A0A3G2E9F9-F1
#
_entry.id   AF-A0A3G2E9F9-F1
#
_cell.length_a   1.000
_cell.length_b   1.000
_cell.length_c   1.000
_cell.angle_alpha   90.00
_cell.angle_beta   90.00
_cell.angle_gamma   90.00
#
_symmetry.space_group_name_H-M   'P 1'
#
loop_
_entity.id
_entity.type
_entity.pdbx_description
1 polymer ?
#
loop_
_entity_poly.entity_id
_entity_poly.type
_entity_poly.pdbx_seq_one_letter_code
_entity_poly.pdbx_strand_id
1 'polypeptide(L)'
;MHDFNAAPTEEQQMDLLRHTERSRLRALVAADTQAARALHADDFQLITPIGSMLSREHYLGAIASGHMRYLSWEPDAISVRLYGTAAILRYSAQLEIIFGGHAVPRARYWHMDSYEWRDGRWQAVWSQATAIRGSAGIAVFFAKS
;
A
#
# COMPACT_ATOMS: atom_id res chain seq x y z
N MET A 1 33.36 16.72 -10.70
CA MET A 1 32.24 17.48 -11.28
C MET A 1 31.07 16.51 -11.33
N HIS A 2 30.17 16.54 -10.34
CA HIS A 2 28.98 15.69 -10.33
C HIS A 2 27.98 16.27 -11.33
N ASP A 3 27.57 15.47 -12.30
CA ASP A 3 26.60 15.88 -13.31
C ASP A 3 25.21 15.89 -12.68
N PHE A 4 24.69 17.07 -12.36
CA PHE A 4 23.37 17.26 -11.74
C PHE A 4 22.21 16.90 -12.68
N ASN A 5 22.50 16.50 -13.92
CA ASN A 5 21.52 16.18 -14.96
C ASN A 5 21.47 14.70 -15.34
N ALA A 6 22.17 13.83 -14.62
CA ALA A 6 22.10 12.38 -14.85
C ALA A 6 20.70 11.85 -14.47
N ALA A 7 20.13 11.02 -15.34
CA ALA A 7 18.91 10.29 -15.02
C ALA A 7 19.11 9.48 -13.72
N PRO A 8 18.09 9.38 -12.83
CA PRO A 8 18.25 8.66 -11.59
C PRO A 8 18.60 7.19 -11.84
N THR A 9 19.48 6.62 -11.02
CA THR A 9 19.78 5.20 -11.06
C THR A 9 18.56 4.36 -10.66
N GLU A 10 18.57 3.06 -10.97
CA GLU A 10 17.50 2.16 -10.55
C GLU A 10 17.34 2.15 -9.02
N GLU A 11 18.43 2.15 -8.25
CA GLU A 11 18.35 2.19 -6.79
C GLU A 11 17.71 3.50 -6.30
N GLN A 12 18.05 4.65 -6.91
CA GLN A 12 17.42 5.93 -6.58
C GLN A 12 15.92 5.93 -6.90
N GLN A 13 15.51 5.29 -7.99
CA GLN A 13 14.08 5.11 -8.32
C GLN A 13 13.38 4.17 -7.33
N MET A 14 14.02 3.08 -6.93
CA MET A 14 13.49 2.16 -5.93
C MET A 14 13.34 2.85 -4.57
N ASP A 15 14.29 3.68 -4.16
CA ASP A 15 14.19 4.48 -2.95
C ASP A 15 13.09 5.54 -3.03
N LEU A 16 12.94 6.19 -4.18
CA LEU A 16 11.81 7.10 -4.43
C LEU A 16 10.47 6.37 -4.32
N LEU A 17 10.34 5.16 -4.85
CA LEU A 17 9.14 4.33 -4.72
C LEU A 17 8.86 3.95 -3.26
N ARG A 18 9.88 3.52 -2.51
CA ARG A 18 9.76 3.24 -1.07
C ARG A 18 9.34 4.48 -0.28
N HIS A 19 9.83 5.65 -0.66
CA HIS A 19 9.42 6.93 -0.06
C HIS A 19 7.97 7.27 -0.42
N THR A 20 7.61 7.11 -1.69
CA THR A 20 6.27 7.37 -2.24
C THR A 20 5.23 6.53 -1.52
N GLU A 21 5.47 5.22 -1.33
CA GLU A 21 4.56 4.36 -0.59
C GLU A 21 4.41 4.81 0.86
N ARG A 22 5.50 5.13 1.56
CA ARG A 22 5.40 5.65 2.94
C ARG A 22 4.62 6.97 3.01
N SER A 23 4.77 7.84 2.00
CA SER A 23 3.97 9.07 1.89
C SER A 23 2.49 8.77 1.66
N ARG A 24 2.17 7.77 0.83
CA ARG A 24 0.80 7.29 0.60
C ARG A 24 0.19 6.79 1.91
N LEU A 25 0.89 5.94 2.65
CA LEU A 25 0.42 5.41 3.94
C LEU A 25 0.17 6.53 4.96
N ARG A 26 1.08 7.52 5.07
CA ARG A 26 0.88 8.68 5.95
C ARG A 26 -0.35 9.50 5.56
N ALA A 27 -0.57 9.74 4.27
CA ALA A 27 -1.75 10.47 3.80
C ALA A 27 -3.05 9.74 4.15
N LEU A 28 -3.08 8.41 3.99
CA LEU A 28 -4.24 7.57 4.34
C LEU A 28 -4.53 7.58 5.85
N VAL A 29 -3.51 7.51 6.70
CA VAL A 29 -3.65 7.61 8.17
C VAL A 29 -4.11 9.00 8.60
N ALA A 30 -3.59 10.05 7.98
CA ALA A 30 -3.99 11.44 8.26
C ALA A 30 -5.37 11.82 7.67
N ALA A 31 -6.01 10.92 6.92
CA ALA A 31 -7.19 11.21 6.09
C ALA A 31 -6.99 12.40 5.12
N ASP A 32 -5.75 12.67 4.70
CA ASP A 32 -5.41 13.67 3.69
C ASP A 32 -5.72 13.10 2.30
N THR A 33 -6.99 13.17 1.92
CA THR A 33 -7.49 12.61 0.67
C THR A 33 -7.01 13.39 -0.56
N GLN A 34 -6.58 14.64 -0.41
CA GLN A 34 -5.97 15.41 -1.49
C GLN A 34 -4.57 14.86 -1.82
N ALA A 35 -3.72 14.71 -0.80
CA ALA A 35 -2.40 14.10 -0.98
C ALA A 35 -2.52 12.64 -1.45
N ALA A 36 -3.45 11.86 -0.86
CA ALA A 36 -3.68 10.49 -1.28
C ALA A 36 -4.10 10.43 -2.75
N ARG A 37 -5.00 11.30 -3.23
CA ARG A 37 -5.44 11.33 -4.64
C ARG A 37 -4.29 11.60 -5.61
N ALA A 38 -3.31 12.42 -5.26
CA ALA A 38 -2.14 12.66 -6.11
C ALA A 38 -1.23 11.41 -6.25
N LEU A 39 -1.31 10.49 -5.29
CA LEU A 39 -0.52 9.25 -5.21
C LEU A 39 -1.25 8.03 -5.76
N HIS A 40 -2.54 8.15 -6.13
CA HIS A 40 -3.34 7.06 -6.72
C HIS A 40 -3.81 7.46 -8.12
N ALA A 41 -3.56 6.60 -9.10
CA ALA A 41 -4.04 6.79 -10.45
C ALA A 41 -5.57 6.84 -10.49
N ASP A 42 -6.15 7.48 -11.51
CA ASP A 42 -7.60 7.61 -11.67
C ASP A 42 -8.33 6.29 -11.88
N ASP A 43 -7.67 5.33 -12.49
CA ASP A 43 -8.08 3.94 -12.64
C ASP A 43 -7.70 3.03 -11.46
N PHE A 44 -7.23 3.58 -10.33
CA PHE A 44 -6.77 2.77 -9.20
C PHE A 44 -7.84 1.82 -8.66
N GLN A 45 -7.41 0.59 -8.34
CA GLN A 45 -8.24 -0.42 -7.67
C GLN A 45 -7.56 -1.00 -6.42
N LEU A 46 -8.36 -1.20 -5.38
CA LEU A 46 -7.98 -1.90 -4.16
C LEU A 46 -8.77 -3.20 -4.04
N ILE A 47 -8.08 -4.32 -3.86
CA ILE A 47 -8.65 -5.57 -3.35
C ILE A 47 -8.39 -5.65 -1.84
N THR A 48 -9.46 -5.56 -1.08
CA THR A 48 -9.43 -5.63 0.39
C THR A 48 -9.13 -7.05 0.89
N PRO A 49 -8.75 -7.23 2.17
CA PRO A 49 -8.50 -8.56 2.75
C PRO A 49 -9.69 -9.54 2.71
N ILE A 50 -10.90 -9.05 2.48
CA ILE A 50 -12.11 -9.88 2.35
C ILE A 50 -12.50 -10.14 0.88
N GLY A 51 -11.67 -9.71 -0.08
CA GLY A 51 -11.89 -9.91 -1.51
C GLY A 51 -12.81 -8.87 -2.17
N SER A 52 -13.30 -7.86 -1.42
CA SER A 52 -14.05 -6.76 -2.03
C SER A 52 -13.13 -5.85 -2.82
N MET A 53 -13.55 -5.50 -4.03
CA MET A 53 -12.87 -4.56 -4.93
C MET A 53 -13.44 -3.15 -4.74
N LEU A 54 -12.56 -2.16 -4.54
CA LEU A 54 -12.90 -0.73 -4.43
C LEU A 54 -12.19 0.06 -5.51
N SER A 55 -12.90 1.01 -6.13
CA SER A 55 -12.28 2.05 -6.96
C SER A 55 -11.57 3.08 -6.09
N ARG A 56 -10.72 3.92 -6.69
CA ARG A 56 -10.15 5.09 -6.01
C ARG A 56 -11.20 5.93 -5.30
N GLU A 57 -12.28 6.27 -5.99
CA GLU A 57 -13.31 7.16 -5.45
C GLU A 57 -14.05 6.55 -4.27
N HIS A 58 -14.39 5.25 -4.33
CA HIS A 58 -15.02 4.57 -3.20
C HIS A 58 -14.07 4.44 -2.01
N TYR A 59 -12.79 4.10 -2.27
CA TYR A 59 -11.80 3.95 -1.22
C TYR A 59 -11.51 5.28 -0.51
N LEU A 60 -11.14 6.32 -1.27
CA LEU A 60 -10.83 7.63 -0.70
C LEU A 60 -12.08 8.33 -0.14
N GLY A 61 -13.26 8.09 -0.72
CA GLY A 61 -14.53 8.57 -0.19
C GLY A 61 -14.90 7.96 1.16
N ALA A 62 -14.63 6.65 1.35
CA ALA A 62 -14.80 6.00 2.64
C ALA A 62 -13.86 6.58 3.72
N ILE A 63 -12.65 6.98 3.32
CA ILE A 63 -11.70 7.67 4.21
C ILE A 63 -12.18 9.10 4.53
N ALA A 64 -12.56 9.87 3.51
CA ALA A 64 -13.03 11.25 3.67
C ALA A 64 -14.27 11.35 4.59
N SER A 65 -15.20 10.40 4.47
CA SER A 65 -16.41 10.34 5.31
C SER A 65 -16.15 9.80 6.72
N GLY A 66 -14.96 9.27 7.00
CA GLY A 66 -14.63 8.59 8.25
C GLY A 66 -15.28 7.21 8.41
N HIS A 67 -15.96 6.70 7.38
CA HIS A 67 -16.47 5.33 7.37
C HIS A 67 -15.33 4.29 7.47
N MET A 68 -14.18 4.61 6.88
CA MET A 68 -12.93 3.89 7.05
C MET A 68 -11.89 4.85 7.64
N ARG A 69 -11.31 4.53 8.79
CA ARG A 69 -10.28 5.36 9.43
C ARG A 69 -9.11 4.50 9.84
N TYR A 70 -7.95 4.73 9.22
CA TYR A 70 -6.69 4.15 9.66
C TYR A 70 -6.19 4.91 10.89
N LEU A 71 -6.00 4.20 12.00
CA LEU A 71 -5.40 4.76 13.21
C LEU A 71 -3.87 4.64 13.16
N SER A 72 -3.38 3.53 12.62
CA SER A 72 -1.97 3.31 12.33
C SER A 72 -1.79 2.42 11.12
N TRP A 73 -0.66 2.61 10.42
CA TRP A 73 -0.21 1.77 9.32
C TRP A 73 1.32 1.73 9.33
N GLU A 74 1.87 0.67 9.88
CA GLU A 74 3.30 0.53 10.17
C GLU A 74 3.90 -0.53 9.23
N PRO A 75 4.53 -0.14 8.11
CA PRO A 75 5.15 -1.07 7.18
C PRO A 75 6.52 -1.56 7.70
N ASP A 76 6.83 -2.83 7.48
CA ASP A 76 8.20 -3.34 7.54
C ASP A 76 9.02 -2.85 6.31
N ALA A 77 10.14 -3.51 6.02
CA ALA A 77 10.92 -3.23 4.83
C ALA A 77 10.09 -3.44 3.54
N ILE A 78 10.10 -2.43 2.66
CA ILE A 78 9.43 -2.44 1.37
C ILE A 78 10.38 -2.97 0.29
N SER A 79 10.05 -4.15 -0.22
CA SER A 79 10.72 -4.73 -1.39
C SER A 79 10.14 -4.11 -2.66
N VAL A 80 11.01 -3.73 -3.60
CA VAL A 80 10.64 -3.12 -4.87
C VAL A 80 11.16 -3.98 -6.01
N ARG A 81 10.34 -4.20 -7.04
CA ARG A 81 10.76 -4.64 -8.36
C ARG A 81 10.44 -3.55 -9.36
N LEU A 82 11.46 -3.01 -10.02
CA LEU A 82 11.33 -1.93 -11.00
C LEU A 82 11.37 -2.51 -12.43
N TYR A 83 10.51 -2.00 -13.29
CA TYR A 83 10.36 -2.40 -14.70
C TYR A 83 10.14 -1.15 -15.56
N GLY A 84 11.22 -0.40 -15.83
CA GLY A 84 11.12 0.85 -16.59
C GLY A 84 10.18 1.85 -15.89
N THR A 85 9.01 2.09 -16.49
CA THR A 85 7.97 3.00 -15.98
C THR A 85 6.92 2.32 -15.11
N ALA A 86 7.11 1.06 -14.72
CA ALA A 86 6.24 0.32 -13.82
C ALA A 86 7.03 -0.27 -12.64
N ALA A 87 6.37 -0.51 -11.51
CA ALA A 87 6.97 -1.17 -10.36
C ALA A 87 5.96 -2.00 -9.56
N ILE A 88 6.47 -3.00 -8.83
CA ILE A 88 5.70 -3.78 -7.87
C ILE A 88 6.38 -3.67 -6.51
N LEU A 89 5.61 -3.28 -5.50
CA LEU A 89 6.00 -3.21 -4.12
C LEU A 89 5.38 -4.38 -3.35
N ARG A 90 6.15 -4.95 -2.43
CA ARG A 90 5.66 -5.96 -1.49
C ARG A 90 6.23 -5.74 -0.11
N TYR A 91 5.37 -5.73 0.88
CA TYR A 91 5.74 -5.57 2.28
C TYR A 91 4.67 -6.15 3.20
N SER A 92 5.04 -6.41 4.45
CA SER A 92 4.08 -6.69 5.51
C SER A 92 3.90 -5.43 6.36
N ALA A 93 2.72 -5.22 6.91
CA ALA A 93 2.43 -4.08 7.75
C ALA A 93 1.51 -4.45 8.90
N GLN A 94 1.66 -3.76 10.03
CA GLN A 94 0.70 -3.80 11.13
C GLN A 94 -0.26 -2.62 11.01
N LEU A 95 -1.57 -2.91 11.04
CA LEU A 95 -2.62 -1.92 10.82
C LEU A 95 -3.59 -1.90 12.00
N GLU A 96 -4.10 -0.72 12.30
CA GLU A 96 -5.23 -0.50 13.18
C GLU A 96 -6.28 0.36 12.46
N ILE A 97 -7.52 -0.11 12.40
CA ILE A 97 -8.57 0.47 11.55
C ILE A 97 -9.88 0.56 12.32
N ILE A 98 -10.62 1.64 12.12
CA ILE A 98 -12.05 1.72 12.44
C ILE A 98 -12.82 1.64 11.12
N PHE A 99 -13.77 0.70 11.03
CA PHE A 99 -14.61 0.51 9.86
C PHE A 99 -16.09 0.49 10.27
N GLY A 100 -16.90 1.37 9.68
CA GLY A 100 -18.32 1.51 10.03
C GLY A 100 -18.56 1.85 11.51
N GLY A 101 -17.62 2.56 12.15
CA GLY A 101 -17.67 2.87 13.58
C GLY A 101 -17.19 1.74 14.50
N HIS A 102 -16.82 0.57 13.97
CA HIS A 102 -16.31 -0.56 14.73
C HIS A 102 -14.79 -0.66 14.64
N ALA A 103 -14.12 -0.78 15.78
CA ALA A 103 -12.68 -1.04 15.81
C ALA A 103 -12.39 -2.46 15.30
N VAL A 104 -11.51 -2.56 14.31
CA VAL A 104 -10.95 -3.83 13.84
C VAL A 104 -9.70 -4.13 14.68
N PRO A 105 -9.55 -5.34 15.24
CA PRO A 105 -8.37 -5.69 16.00
C PRO A 105 -7.08 -5.41 15.22
N ARG A 106 -6.08 -4.84 15.91
CA ARG A 106 -4.77 -4.59 15.32
C ARG A 106 -4.19 -5.91 14.78
N ALA A 107 -3.91 -5.95 13.49
CA ALA A 107 -3.52 -7.18 12.80
C ALA A 107 -2.42 -6.90 11.77
N ARG A 108 -1.76 -7.98 11.31
CA ARG A 108 -0.71 -7.92 10.30
C ARG A 108 -1.25 -8.34 8.95
N TYR A 109 -0.80 -7.68 7.89
CA TYR A 109 -1.25 -7.91 6.52
C TYR A 109 -0.05 -7.97 5.58
N TRP A 110 -0.12 -8.82 4.56
CA TRP A 110 0.71 -8.70 3.38
C TRP A 110 0.07 -7.70 2.42
N HIS A 111 0.90 -6.82 1.86
CA HIS A 111 0.51 -5.88 0.82
C HIS A 111 1.29 -6.17 -0.46
N MET A 112 0.59 -6.07 -1.59
CA MET A 112 1.19 -6.02 -2.92
C MET A 112 0.58 -4.84 -3.66
N ASP A 113 1.41 -3.86 -4.00
CA ASP A 113 0.98 -2.62 -4.64
C ASP A 113 1.75 -2.44 -5.95
N SER A 114 1.05 -2.18 -7.04
CA SER A 114 1.67 -1.86 -8.32
C SER A 114 1.61 -0.35 -8.59
N TYR A 115 2.66 0.15 -9.23
CA TYR A 115 2.88 1.55 -9.49
C TYR A 115 3.23 1.78 -10.96
N GLU A 116 2.81 2.91 -11.49
CA GLU A 116 3.19 3.40 -12.81
C GLU A 116 3.68 4.85 -12.75
N TRP A 117 4.66 5.19 -13.57
CA TRP A 117 5.13 6.57 -13.74
C TRP A 117 4.19 7.29 -14.71
N ARG A 118 3.31 8.14 -14.16
CA ARG A 118 2.29 8.89 -14.89
C ARG A 118 2.35 10.36 -14.49
N ASP A 119 2.28 11.27 -15.46
CA ASP A 119 2.30 12.72 -15.23
C ASP A 119 3.50 13.21 -14.39
N GLY A 120 4.68 12.62 -14.64
CA GLY A 120 5.91 12.99 -13.96
C GLY A 120 6.00 12.55 -12.50
N ARG A 121 5.19 11.58 -12.07
CA ARG A 121 5.23 11.00 -10.72
C ARG A 121 4.83 9.52 -10.69
N TRP A 122 5.27 8.81 -9.66
CA TRP A 122 4.79 7.46 -9.37
C TRP A 122 3.38 7.52 -8.78
N GLN A 123 2.46 6.75 -9.36
CA GLN A 123 1.07 6.63 -8.90
C GLN A 123 0.73 5.14 -8.70
N ALA A 124 0.10 4.81 -7.58
CA ALA A 124 -0.40 3.47 -7.33
C ALA A 124 -1.55 3.17 -8.30
N VAL A 125 -1.51 2.03 -8.97
CA VAL A 125 -2.55 1.58 -9.93
C VAL A 125 -3.34 0.39 -9.38
N TRP A 126 -2.69 -0.58 -8.71
CA TRP A 126 -3.39 -1.60 -7.93
C TRP A 126 -2.82 -1.74 -6.53
N SER A 127 -3.68 -2.12 -5.60
CA SER A 127 -3.32 -2.54 -4.26
C SER A 127 -4.09 -3.79 -3.88
N GLN A 128 -3.43 -4.75 -3.26
CA GLN A 128 -4.07 -5.90 -2.65
C GLN A 128 -3.50 -6.12 -1.25
N ALA A 129 -4.39 -6.35 -0.29
CA ALA A 129 -4.03 -6.72 1.07
C ALA A 129 -4.55 -8.11 1.42
N THR A 130 -3.73 -8.91 2.09
CA THR A 130 -4.10 -10.24 2.60
C THR A 130 -3.83 -10.29 4.09
N ALA A 131 -4.83 -10.64 4.90
CA ALA A 131 -4.65 -10.78 6.35
C ALA A 131 -3.71 -11.94 6.68
N ILE A 132 -2.71 -11.68 7.53
CA ILE A 132 -1.88 -12.73 8.11
C ILE A 132 -2.60 -13.21 9.37
N ARG A 133 -3.32 -14.33 9.24
CA ARG A 133 -3.96 -14.99 10.37
C ARG A 133 -2.91 -15.83 11.08
N GLY A 134 -2.64 -15.53 12.36
CA GLY A 134 -1.90 -16.43 13.22
C GLY A 134 -2.64 -17.76 13.33
N SER A 135 -1.91 -18.87 13.38
CA SER A 135 -2.47 -20.21 13.54
C SER A 135 -3.04 -20.41 14.95
N ALA A 136 -4.22 -19.86 15.22
CA ALA A 136 -5.10 -20.47 16.20
C ALA A 136 -5.68 -21.75 15.56
N GLY A 137 -4.92 -22.85 15.54
CA GLY A 137 -5.45 -24.18 15.28
C GLY A 137 -5.07 -24.93 13.99
N ILE A 138 -3.88 -24.76 13.42
CA ILE A 138 -3.31 -25.80 12.55
C ILE A 138 -1.99 -26.28 13.16
N ALA A 139 -2.12 -27.16 14.14
CA ALA A 139 -1.14 -28.21 14.34
C ALA A 139 -1.51 -29.35 13.38
N VAL A 140 -1.03 -29.31 12.13
CA VAL A 140 -1.00 -30.50 11.27
C VAL A 140 0.28 -30.48 10.44
N PHE A 141 1.22 -31.33 10.89
CA PHE A 141 2.25 -32.09 10.19
C PHE A 141 2.61 -31.71 8.75
N PHE A 142 3.90 -31.43 8.53
CA PHE A 142 4.68 -32.22 7.57
C PHE A 142 6.04 -32.55 8.19
N ALA A 143 6.07 -33.72 8.84
CA ALA A 143 7.30 -34.48 8.99
C ALA A 143 7.43 -35.36 7.74
N LYS A 144 8.61 -35.28 7.11
CA LYS A 144 9.30 -36.29 6.30
C LYS A 144 8.48 -37.18 5.35
N SER A 145 8.86 -37.13 4.08
CA SER A 145 9.08 -38.33 3.26
C SER A 145 10.38 -38.14 2.50
#